data_AF-A0A8J3AAD6-F1
#
_entry.id   AF-A0A8J3AAD6-F1
#
_cell.length_a   1.000
_cell.length_b   1.000
_cell.length_c   1.000
_cell.angle_alpha   90.00
_cell.angle_beta   90.00
_cell.angle_gamma   90.00
#
_symmetry.space_group_name_H-M   'P 1'
#
loop_
_entity.id
_entity.type
_entity.pdbx_description
1 polymer ?
#
loop_
_entity_poly.entity_id
_entity_poly.type
_entity_poly.pdbx_seq_one_letter_code
_entity_poly.pdbx_strand_id
1 'polypeptide(L)'
;MRKFLALCAITTSLTAFAGPALAASTDTVSAEQSSLEELEDALATATAEVEALEADVEDAAGDLAAAEQRLASAEAAQAAAQRAYDAAVEAHASAVAAVAAAQVAVEGASDADNAAQSALVEATAEAEAAAQAAAKAATAVAAAQTEFDAAVADVADATQQRDDAASAVTSAEQAAVAAQAKVTTATTDHELALEARTVAAGAVDIADGAHEAATTAHQDALGDQEDAAGLVVAAEQLAKQAADAVADAQAAVDLETSKLAGTRAALSAAISERDALQAAYDAFACNENAQSAAQVTCRADRAAALTKLNTQKGVVANAEAGVAAAQQQLTDAQAALTTTQSTQAVADAELSAARAELADADAEVERTSAVLDAATTQLENATKEYAVADQRVTTTGTALQDAADAFAGATDALDTARTGLVEADTALTDAEARLAAAEGQLADATISQRQADDDSADANAVLVSKRAAADTTADALVVAEEKLDDAKAAELSAAGDLADEKADLADAMTEVDGATAAVTDAAAALAALEGRLAIAQANQAAAQLAVDTWVAPAPPVVVAPTTPAQHPGCNGIANAQAQVAKGGNGKGNAANALSNVASKLACS
;
A
#
# COMPACT_ATOMS: atom_id res chain seq x y z
N MET A 1 105.16 -0.35 25.60
CA MET A 1 104.28 0.14 26.69
C MET A 1 103.28 1.22 26.24
N ARG A 2 103.67 2.44 25.84
CA ARG A 2 102.68 3.50 25.48
C ARG A 2 101.65 3.11 24.40
N LYS A 3 102.03 2.33 23.38
CA LYS A 3 101.08 1.78 22.38
C LYS A 3 100.12 0.70 22.93
N PHE A 4 100.50 -0.01 23.99
CA PHE A 4 99.68 -1.06 24.61
C PHE A 4 98.58 -0.47 25.51
N LEU A 5 98.89 0.64 26.20
CA LEU A 5 97.93 1.40 27.01
C LEU A 5 96.87 2.13 26.16
N ALA A 6 97.20 2.53 24.93
CA ALA A 6 96.22 3.09 24.00
C ALA A 6 95.20 2.04 23.51
N LEU A 7 95.65 0.80 23.26
CA LEU A 7 94.79 -0.29 22.79
C LEU A 7 93.79 -0.77 23.87
N CYS A 8 94.23 -0.84 25.13
CA CYS A 8 93.33 -1.12 26.28
C CYS A 8 92.29 -0.01 26.51
N ALA A 9 92.64 1.26 26.28
CA ALA A 9 91.70 2.37 26.48
C ALA A 9 90.57 2.35 25.44
N ILE A 10 90.87 2.02 24.18
CA ILE A 10 89.87 1.95 23.10
C ILE A 10 88.94 0.75 23.30
N THR A 11 89.48 -0.43 23.59
CA THR A 11 88.67 -1.65 23.83
C THR A 11 87.72 -1.51 25.02
N THR A 12 88.15 -0.89 26.12
CA THR A 12 87.28 -0.65 27.29
C THR A 12 86.21 0.42 27.03
N SER A 13 86.42 1.29 26.03
CA SER A 13 85.46 2.36 25.67
C SER A 13 84.32 1.84 24.77
N LEU A 14 84.60 0.95 23.82
CA LEU A 14 83.55 0.39 22.96
C LEU A 14 82.56 -0.50 23.73
N THR A 15 83.06 -1.36 24.63
CA THR A 15 82.19 -2.22 25.45
C THR A 15 81.26 -1.44 26.39
N ALA A 16 81.65 -0.22 26.79
CA ALA A 16 80.84 0.64 27.65
C ALA A 16 79.75 1.42 26.89
N PHE A 17 79.87 1.57 25.56
CA PHE A 17 78.91 2.32 24.74
C PHE A 17 77.88 1.40 24.05
N ALA A 18 78.26 0.17 23.70
CA ALA A 18 77.35 -0.79 23.05
C ALA A 18 76.37 -1.47 24.02
N GLY A 19 76.79 -1.73 25.28
CA GLY A 19 75.97 -2.45 26.27
C GLY A 19 74.58 -1.85 26.54
N PRO A 20 74.45 -0.53 26.80
CA PRO A 20 73.15 0.09 27.00
C PRO A 20 72.27 0.14 25.74
N ALA A 21 72.89 0.24 24.56
CA ALA A 21 72.18 0.34 23.28
C ALA A 21 71.54 -1.00 22.89
N LEU A 22 72.24 -2.13 23.07
CA LEU A 22 71.63 -3.45 22.84
C LEU A 22 70.52 -3.77 23.85
N ALA A 23 70.69 -3.41 25.14
CA ALA A 23 69.67 -3.65 26.15
C ALA A 23 68.38 -2.83 25.91
N ALA A 24 68.51 -1.56 25.50
CA ALA A 24 67.36 -0.76 25.09
C ALA A 24 66.64 -1.33 23.84
N SER A 25 67.36 -2.10 23.01
CA SER A 25 66.82 -2.72 21.80
C SER A 25 65.99 -3.99 22.06
N THR A 26 66.24 -4.73 23.15
CA THR A 26 65.46 -5.94 23.48
C THR A 26 64.11 -5.59 24.12
N ASP A 27 64.08 -4.50 24.89
CA ASP A 27 62.83 -4.01 25.51
C ASP A 27 61.87 -3.44 24.46
N THR A 28 62.38 -2.85 23.36
CA THR A 28 61.54 -2.36 22.25
C THR A 28 60.92 -3.50 21.44
N VAL A 29 61.68 -4.55 21.10
CA VAL A 29 61.12 -5.71 20.36
C VAL A 29 60.04 -6.41 21.18
N SER A 30 60.24 -6.54 22.50
CA SER A 30 59.25 -7.14 23.38
C SER A 30 57.94 -6.33 23.43
N ALA A 31 58.03 -5.00 23.34
CA ALA A 31 56.86 -4.12 23.28
C ALA A 31 56.17 -4.16 21.90
N GLU A 32 56.93 -4.20 20.81
CA GLU A 32 56.38 -4.32 19.44
C GLU A 32 55.69 -5.68 19.23
N GLN A 33 56.31 -6.79 19.65
CA GLN A 33 55.67 -8.11 19.59
C GLN A 33 54.40 -8.18 20.43
N SER A 34 54.40 -7.61 21.64
CA SER A 34 53.18 -7.51 22.46
C SER A 34 52.08 -6.68 21.80
N SER A 35 52.43 -5.64 21.03
CA SER A 35 51.45 -4.85 20.28
C SER A 35 50.93 -5.54 19.02
N LEU A 36 51.71 -6.47 18.44
CA LEU A 36 51.28 -7.31 17.33
C LEU A 36 50.29 -8.38 17.82
N GLU A 37 50.59 -9.07 18.92
CA GLU A 37 49.66 -10.02 19.56
C GLU A 37 48.31 -9.35 19.92
N GLU A 38 48.32 -8.14 20.50
CA GLU A 38 47.08 -7.38 20.78
C GLU A 38 46.28 -7.03 19.50
N LEU A 39 46.96 -6.81 18.36
CA LEU A 39 46.30 -6.52 17.08
C LEU A 39 45.77 -7.79 16.39
N GLU A 40 46.47 -8.91 16.52
CA GLU A 40 46.02 -10.23 16.04
C GLU A 40 44.79 -10.72 16.83
N ASP A 41 44.80 -10.61 18.16
CA ASP A 41 43.63 -10.90 19.01
C ASP A 41 42.43 -9.99 18.67
N ALA A 42 42.68 -8.71 18.39
CA ALA A 42 41.63 -7.78 17.96
C ALA A 42 41.06 -8.14 16.58
N LEU A 43 41.89 -8.58 15.63
CA LEU A 43 41.43 -9.06 14.31
C LEU A 43 40.65 -10.36 14.43
N ALA A 44 41.10 -11.31 15.26
CA ALA A 44 40.38 -12.55 15.54
C ALA A 44 39.01 -12.28 16.19
N THR A 45 38.95 -11.33 17.13
CA THR A 45 37.70 -10.89 17.78
C THR A 45 36.75 -10.27 16.75
N ALA A 46 37.22 -9.35 15.91
CA ALA A 46 36.39 -8.72 14.88
C ALA A 46 35.88 -9.73 13.84
N THR A 47 36.69 -10.75 13.50
CA THR A 47 36.28 -11.84 12.59
C THR A 47 35.17 -12.69 13.22
N ALA A 48 35.29 -13.04 14.50
CA ALA A 48 34.25 -13.78 15.22
C ALA A 48 32.95 -12.96 15.42
N GLU A 49 33.04 -11.63 15.54
CA GLU A 49 31.86 -10.75 15.54
C GLU A 49 31.15 -10.74 14.17
N VAL A 50 31.89 -10.77 13.05
CA VAL A 50 31.29 -10.92 11.71
C VAL A 50 30.60 -12.28 11.57
N GLU A 51 31.27 -13.40 11.90
CA GLU A 51 30.66 -14.75 11.83
C GLU A 51 29.38 -14.87 12.67
N ALA A 52 29.32 -14.22 13.84
CA ALA A 52 28.13 -14.19 14.68
C ALA A 52 26.99 -13.36 14.06
N LEU A 53 27.29 -12.21 13.46
CA LEU A 53 26.29 -11.35 12.81
C LEU A 53 25.79 -11.94 11.48
N GLU A 54 26.61 -12.71 10.76
CA GLU A 54 26.16 -13.49 9.59
C GLU A 54 25.12 -14.54 9.98
N ALA A 55 25.29 -15.20 11.14
CA ALA A 55 24.29 -16.12 11.67
C ALA A 55 22.97 -15.40 12.07
N ASP A 56 23.06 -14.22 12.71
CA ASP A 56 21.88 -13.40 13.01
C ASP A 56 21.12 -12.98 11.71
N VAL A 57 21.84 -12.74 10.60
CA VAL A 57 21.22 -12.48 9.28
C VAL A 57 20.54 -13.73 8.70
N GLU A 58 21.11 -14.92 8.87
CA GLU A 58 20.48 -16.19 8.43
C GLU A 58 19.19 -16.48 9.22
N ASP A 59 19.21 -16.29 10.55
CA ASP A 59 18.02 -16.42 11.40
C ASP A 59 16.94 -15.38 11.03
N ALA A 60 17.30 -14.11 10.83
CA ALA A 60 16.37 -13.07 10.39
C ALA A 60 15.78 -13.33 8.99
N ALA A 61 16.54 -13.95 8.08
CA ALA A 61 16.02 -14.39 6.78
C ALA A 61 15.04 -15.58 6.93
N GLY A 62 15.26 -16.46 7.91
CA GLY A 62 14.34 -17.52 8.29
C GLY A 62 13.00 -16.98 8.83
N ASP A 63 13.05 -15.99 9.72
CA ASP A 63 11.86 -15.33 10.27
C ASP A 63 11.08 -14.55 9.19
N LEU A 64 11.77 -13.88 8.26
CA LEU A 64 11.14 -13.25 7.10
C LEU A 64 10.40 -14.26 6.22
N ALA A 65 11.03 -15.40 5.89
CA ALA A 65 10.38 -16.45 5.11
C ALA A 65 9.15 -17.05 5.83
N ALA A 66 9.20 -17.16 7.17
CA ALA A 66 8.05 -17.57 7.97
C ALA A 66 6.92 -16.53 7.98
N ALA A 67 7.24 -15.23 7.99
CA ALA A 67 6.28 -14.14 7.89
C ALA A 67 5.62 -14.10 6.49
N GLU A 68 6.39 -14.23 5.41
CA GLU A 68 5.87 -14.32 4.03
C GLU A 68 4.91 -15.51 3.87
N GLN A 69 5.22 -16.66 4.48
CA GLN A 69 4.32 -17.81 4.48
C GLN A 69 2.99 -17.55 5.24
N ARG A 70 3.02 -16.77 6.33
CA ARG A 70 1.80 -16.33 7.03
C ARG A 70 0.99 -15.38 6.17
N LEU A 71 1.62 -14.42 5.50
CA LEU A 71 0.97 -13.48 4.59
C LEU A 71 0.24 -14.21 3.45
N ALA A 72 0.91 -15.13 2.75
CA ALA A 72 0.29 -15.95 1.71
C ALA A 72 -0.88 -16.82 2.25
N SER A 73 -0.81 -17.26 3.51
CA SER A 73 -1.90 -17.99 4.16
C SER A 73 -3.09 -17.08 4.50
N ALA A 74 -2.84 -15.85 4.92
CA ALA A 74 -3.85 -14.84 5.21
C ALA A 74 -4.55 -14.35 3.94
N GLU A 75 -3.82 -14.11 2.85
CA GLU A 75 -4.38 -13.82 1.51
C GLU A 75 -5.33 -14.94 1.05
N ALA A 76 -4.93 -16.20 1.23
CA ALA A 76 -5.77 -17.34 0.88
C ALA A 76 -7.05 -17.41 1.75
N ALA A 77 -6.96 -17.06 3.04
CA ALA A 77 -8.09 -16.98 3.95
C ALA A 77 -9.05 -15.83 3.60
N GLN A 78 -8.52 -14.63 3.33
CA GLN A 78 -9.27 -13.46 2.89
C GLN A 78 -10.02 -13.74 1.56
N ALA A 79 -9.33 -14.32 0.57
CA ALA A 79 -9.94 -14.71 -0.69
C ALA A 79 -11.01 -15.81 -0.54
N ALA A 80 -10.87 -16.73 0.42
CA ALA A 80 -11.89 -17.72 0.75
C ALA A 80 -13.11 -17.08 1.45
N ALA A 81 -12.88 -16.16 2.40
CA ALA A 81 -13.92 -15.43 3.08
C ALA A 81 -14.73 -14.55 2.12
N GLN A 82 -14.07 -13.85 1.18
CA GLN A 82 -14.74 -13.03 0.17
C GLN A 82 -15.66 -13.87 -0.73
N ARG A 83 -15.17 -15.01 -1.26
CA ARG A 83 -16.01 -15.93 -2.06
C ARG A 83 -17.23 -16.45 -1.28
N ALA A 84 -17.08 -16.69 0.02
CA ALA A 84 -18.18 -17.12 0.88
C ALA A 84 -19.20 -15.98 1.12
N TYR A 85 -18.73 -14.73 1.20
CA TYR A 85 -19.59 -13.55 1.28
C TYR A 85 -20.35 -13.33 -0.03
N ASP A 86 -19.68 -13.33 -1.18
CA ASP A 86 -20.30 -13.12 -2.49
C ASP A 86 -21.40 -14.17 -2.75
N ALA A 87 -21.11 -15.45 -2.47
CA ALA A 87 -22.09 -16.54 -2.60
C ALA A 87 -23.28 -16.39 -1.63
N ALA A 88 -23.06 -15.87 -0.42
CA ALA A 88 -24.14 -15.63 0.54
C ALA A 88 -25.01 -14.42 0.15
N VAL A 89 -24.41 -13.38 -0.44
CA VAL A 89 -25.14 -12.22 -1.01
C VAL A 89 -25.98 -12.65 -2.22
N GLU A 90 -25.44 -13.47 -3.12
CA GLU A 90 -26.19 -14.03 -4.26
C GLU A 90 -27.36 -14.91 -3.79
N ALA A 91 -27.15 -15.77 -2.80
CA ALA A 91 -28.21 -16.57 -2.18
C ALA A 91 -29.29 -15.71 -1.53
N HIS A 92 -28.92 -14.64 -0.81
CA HIS A 92 -29.89 -13.70 -0.23
C HIS A 92 -30.68 -12.94 -1.30
N ALA A 93 -30.03 -12.46 -2.36
CA ALA A 93 -30.71 -11.81 -3.48
C ALA A 93 -31.71 -12.75 -4.18
N SER A 94 -31.34 -14.03 -4.37
CA SER A 94 -32.22 -15.06 -4.91
C SER A 94 -33.44 -15.31 -4.00
N ALA A 95 -33.23 -15.43 -2.69
CA ALA A 95 -34.31 -15.63 -1.73
C ALA A 95 -35.25 -14.40 -1.62
N VAL A 96 -34.72 -13.17 -1.67
CA VAL A 96 -35.54 -11.95 -1.72
C VAL A 96 -36.38 -11.89 -3.00
N ALA A 97 -35.84 -12.34 -4.15
CA ALA A 97 -36.63 -12.46 -5.38
C ALA A 97 -37.74 -13.52 -5.26
N ALA A 98 -37.50 -14.63 -4.54
CA ALA A 98 -38.52 -15.63 -4.25
C ALA A 98 -39.63 -15.09 -3.31
N VAL A 99 -39.28 -14.29 -2.30
CA VAL A 99 -40.25 -13.58 -1.45
C VAL A 99 -41.13 -12.63 -2.28
N ALA A 100 -40.52 -11.83 -3.16
CA ALA A 100 -41.28 -10.92 -4.03
C ALA A 100 -42.24 -11.69 -4.97
N ALA A 101 -41.81 -12.82 -5.53
CA ALA A 101 -42.67 -13.68 -6.34
C ALA A 101 -43.82 -14.29 -5.53
N ALA A 102 -43.56 -14.71 -4.28
CA ALA A 102 -44.58 -15.24 -3.38
C ALA A 102 -45.58 -14.16 -2.94
N GLN A 103 -45.15 -12.91 -2.73
CA GLN A 103 -46.04 -11.78 -2.43
C GLN A 103 -47.02 -11.52 -3.58
N VAL A 104 -46.53 -11.45 -4.82
CA VAL A 104 -47.38 -11.29 -6.02
C VAL A 104 -48.38 -12.45 -6.17
N ALA A 105 -47.98 -13.67 -5.82
CA ALA A 105 -48.88 -14.83 -5.82
C ALA A 105 -49.98 -14.74 -4.74
N VAL A 106 -49.66 -14.20 -3.56
CA VAL A 106 -50.63 -13.94 -2.48
C VAL A 106 -51.61 -12.83 -2.86
N GLU A 107 -51.14 -11.73 -3.48
CA GLU A 107 -52.00 -10.64 -3.95
C GLU A 107 -52.97 -11.05 -5.06
N GLY A 108 -52.57 -12.02 -5.90
CA GLY A 108 -53.42 -12.59 -6.96
C GLY A 108 -54.46 -13.62 -6.49
N ALA A 109 -54.39 -14.10 -5.25
CA ALA A 109 -55.25 -15.17 -4.74
C ALA A 109 -56.55 -14.62 -4.13
N SER A 110 -57.68 -14.81 -4.82
CA SER A 110 -59.00 -14.50 -4.24
C SER A 110 -59.40 -15.54 -3.19
N ASP A 111 -59.63 -15.08 -1.96
CA ASP A 111 -60.10 -15.82 -0.79
C ASP A 111 -59.15 -16.91 -0.25
N ALA A 112 -58.35 -16.52 0.76
CA ALA A 112 -57.76 -17.39 1.80
C ALA A 112 -57.07 -18.68 1.31
N ASP A 113 -56.30 -18.62 0.23
CA ASP A 113 -55.45 -19.74 -0.18
C ASP A 113 -54.25 -19.87 0.78
N ASN A 114 -54.45 -20.68 1.82
CA ASN A 114 -53.44 -20.99 2.84
C ASN A 114 -52.14 -21.52 2.23
N ALA A 115 -52.15 -22.11 1.03
CA ALA A 115 -50.94 -22.55 0.35
C ALA A 115 -50.05 -21.38 -0.06
N ALA A 116 -50.63 -20.30 -0.60
CA ALA A 116 -49.89 -19.10 -1.00
C ALA A 116 -49.30 -18.38 0.23
N GLN A 117 -50.07 -18.26 1.32
CA GLN A 117 -49.57 -17.69 2.57
C GLN A 117 -48.46 -18.54 3.20
N SER A 118 -48.58 -19.88 3.17
CA SER A 118 -47.53 -20.78 3.68
C SER A 118 -46.24 -20.68 2.86
N ALA A 119 -46.34 -20.58 1.54
CA ALA A 119 -45.19 -20.38 0.65
C ALA A 119 -44.49 -19.03 0.88
N LEU A 120 -45.25 -17.96 1.16
CA LEU A 120 -44.67 -16.66 1.52
C LEU A 120 -43.92 -16.73 2.86
N VAL A 121 -44.45 -17.44 3.86
CA VAL A 121 -43.76 -17.63 5.16
C VAL A 121 -42.47 -18.43 4.99
N GLU A 122 -42.51 -19.50 4.18
CA GLU A 122 -41.32 -20.34 3.89
C GLU A 122 -40.24 -19.55 3.15
N ALA A 123 -40.59 -18.85 2.06
CA ALA A 123 -39.66 -17.97 1.34
C ALA A 123 -39.09 -16.85 2.23
N THR A 124 -39.90 -16.30 3.14
CA THR A 124 -39.44 -15.26 4.08
C THR A 124 -38.42 -15.82 5.06
N ALA A 125 -38.64 -17.03 5.58
CA ALA A 125 -37.70 -17.71 6.48
C ALA A 125 -36.38 -18.07 5.76
N GLU A 126 -36.45 -18.50 4.50
CA GLU A 126 -35.26 -18.72 3.66
C GLU A 126 -34.47 -17.43 3.42
N ALA A 127 -35.16 -16.32 3.12
CA ALA A 127 -34.52 -15.01 2.91
C ALA A 127 -33.86 -14.47 4.19
N GLU A 128 -34.48 -14.67 5.36
CA GLU A 128 -33.89 -14.31 6.66
C GLU A 128 -32.68 -15.20 7.00
N ALA A 129 -32.74 -16.51 6.75
CA ALA A 129 -31.61 -17.41 6.93
C ALA A 129 -30.44 -17.06 6.00
N ALA A 130 -30.71 -16.68 4.75
CA ALA A 130 -29.70 -16.20 3.81
C ALA A 130 -29.09 -14.86 4.24
N ALA A 131 -29.89 -13.94 4.79
CA ALA A 131 -29.39 -12.67 5.35
C ALA A 131 -28.45 -12.92 6.55
N GLN A 132 -28.80 -13.84 7.45
CA GLN A 132 -27.95 -14.23 8.57
C GLN A 132 -26.64 -14.90 8.10
N ALA A 133 -26.70 -15.70 7.03
CA ALA A 133 -25.51 -16.28 6.41
C ALA A 133 -24.59 -15.20 5.80
N ALA A 134 -25.15 -14.21 5.09
CA ALA A 134 -24.40 -13.09 4.53
C ALA A 134 -23.76 -12.21 5.62
N ALA A 135 -24.47 -11.90 6.70
CA ALA A 135 -23.93 -11.15 7.84
C ALA A 135 -22.78 -11.90 8.55
N LYS A 136 -22.91 -13.23 8.69
CA LYS A 136 -21.84 -14.09 9.22
C LYS A 136 -20.62 -14.13 8.29
N ALA A 137 -20.83 -14.19 6.98
CA ALA A 137 -19.75 -14.16 6.00
C ALA A 137 -19.04 -12.80 5.97
N ALA A 138 -19.77 -11.67 6.08
CA ALA A 138 -19.18 -10.34 6.22
C ALA A 138 -18.29 -10.22 7.48
N THR A 139 -18.73 -10.82 8.59
CA THR A 139 -17.93 -10.90 9.83
C THR A 139 -16.64 -11.72 9.61
N ALA A 140 -16.71 -12.80 8.83
CA ALA A 140 -15.54 -13.60 8.49
C ALA A 140 -14.56 -12.85 7.55
N VAL A 141 -15.06 -12.04 6.62
CA VAL A 141 -14.21 -11.15 5.79
C VAL A 141 -13.48 -10.13 6.67
N ALA A 142 -14.16 -9.49 7.62
CA ALA A 142 -13.53 -8.54 8.54
C ALA A 142 -12.46 -9.19 9.44
N ALA A 143 -12.70 -10.43 9.90
CA ALA A 143 -11.71 -11.19 10.65
C ALA A 143 -10.49 -11.56 9.79
N ALA A 144 -10.70 -12.05 8.57
CA ALA A 144 -9.61 -12.39 7.65
C ALA A 144 -8.82 -11.15 7.19
N GLN A 145 -9.46 -9.98 7.05
CA GLN A 145 -8.76 -8.71 6.84
C GLN A 145 -7.85 -8.38 8.02
N THR A 146 -8.32 -8.57 9.25
CA THR A 146 -7.51 -8.31 10.46
C THR A 146 -6.30 -9.24 10.55
N GLU A 147 -6.45 -10.52 10.16
CA GLU A 147 -5.33 -11.48 10.07
C GLU A 147 -4.35 -11.13 8.94
N PHE A 148 -4.85 -10.64 7.80
CA PHE A 148 -4.00 -10.14 6.70
C PHE A 148 -3.21 -8.89 7.11
N ASP A 149 -3.86 -7.89 7.71
CA ASP A 149 -3.20 -6.66 8.18
C ASP A 149 -2.11 -6.97 9.23
N ALA A 150 -2.35 -7.96 10.10
CA ALA A 150 -1.35 -8.45 11.06
C ALA A 150 -0.19 -9.19 10.37
N ALA A 151 -0.46 -10.02 9.35
CA ALA A 151 0.59 -10.70 8.61
C ALA A 151 1.46 -9.74 7.76
N VAL A 152 0.88 -8.63 7.26
CA VAL A 152 1.64 -7.55 6.62
C VAL A 152 2.57 -6.86 7.63
N ALA A 153 2.12 -6.65 8.88
CA ALA A 153 2.96 -6.11 9.94
C ALA A 153 4.11 -7.07 10.32
N ASP A 154 3.84 -8.37 10.47
CA ASP A 154 4.87 -9.40 10.70
C ASP A 154 5.97 -9.36 9.63
N VAL A 155 5.60 -9.23 8.34
CA VAL A 155 6.56 -9.15 7.22
C VAL A 155 7.37 -7.84 7.26
N ALA A 156 6.75 -6.72 7.63
CA ALA A 156 7.43 -5.44 7.75
C ALA A 156 8.48 -5.47 8.89
N ASP A 157 8.10 -5.99 10.07
CA ASP A 157 9.00 -6.10 11.22
C ASP A 157 10.16 -7.07 10.93
N ALA A 158 9.90 -8.23 10.30
CA ALA A 158 10.95 -9.18 9.91
C ALA A 158 11.89 -8.62 8.83
N THR A 159 11.37 -7.82 7.88
CA THR A 159 12.20 -7.12 6.89
C THR A 159 13.13 -6.11 7.56
N GLN A 160 12.61 -5.32 8.51
CA GLN A 160 13.41 -4.37 9.27
C GLN A 160 14.52 -5.05 10.08
N GLN A 161 14.22 -6.16 10.76
CA GLN A 161 15.22 -6.93 11.51
C GLN A 161 16.35 -7.46 10.62
N ARG A 162 16.02 -8.00 9.45
CA ARG A 162 17.02 -8.44 8.46
C ARG A 162 17.90 -7.28 7.98
N ASP A 163 17.31 -6.12 7.71
CA ASP A 163 18.03 -4.96 7.20
C ASP A 163 18.91 -4.29 8.28
N ASP A 164 18.48 -4.31 9.54
CA ASP A 164 19.29 -3.91 10.69
C ASP A 164 20.47 -4.88 10.92
N ALA A 165 20.24 -6.20 10.82
CA ALA A 165 21.29 -7.22 10.93
C ALA A 165 22.33 -7.12 9.79
N ALA A 166 21.89 -6.93 8.54
CA ALA A 166 22.78 -6.71 7.40
C ALA A 166 23.61 -5.42 7.53
N SER A 167 23.03 -4.37 8.12
CA SER A 167 23.73 -3.13 8.45
C SER A 167 24.77 -3.32 9.55
N ALA A 168 24.51 -4.20 10.52
CA ALA A 168 25.46 -4.58 11.55
C ALA A 168 26.64 -5.39 10.96
N VAL A 169 26.38 -6.40 10.11
CA VAL A 169 27.43 -7.14 9.36
C VAL A 169 28.33 -6.16 8.60
N THR A 170 27.74 -5.27 7.79
CA THR A 170 28.50 -4.26 7.02
C THR A 170 29.40 -3.39 7.91
N SER A 171 28.95 -3.07 9.13
CA SER A 171 29.71 -2.28 10.09
C SER A 171 30.85 -3.08 10.74
N ALA A 172 30.63 -4.37 11.01
CA ALA A 172 31.62 -5.29 11.54
C ALA A 172 32.71 -5.64 10.50
N GLU A 173 32.32 -5.86 9.23
CA GLU A 173 33.27 -6.03 8.12
C GLU A 173 34.20 -4.82 7.99
N GLN A 174 33.67 -3.60 8.05
CA GLN A 174 34.48 -2.37 8.03
C GLN A 174 35.44 -2.29 9.23
N ALA A 175 35.02 -2.74 10.41
CA ALA A 175 35.88 -2.81 11.58
C ALA A 175 36.98 -3.87 11.42
N ALA A 176 36.67 -5.04 10.87
CA ALA A 176 37.62 -6.11 10.58
C ALA A 176 38.65 -5.69 9.53
N VAL A 177 38.22 -5.05 8.42
CA VAL A 177 39.13 -4.47 7.41
C VAL A 177 40.03 -3.39 8.02
N ALA A 178 39.49 -2.54 8.91
CA ALA A 178 40.28 -1.53 9.62
C ALA A 178 41.27 -2.15 10.63
N ALA A 179 40.96 -3.29 11.23
CA ALA A 179 41.88 -4.05 12.07
C ALA A 179 42.98 -4.72 11.24
N GLN A 180 42.62 -5.36 10.12
CA GLN A 180 43.57 -6.01 9.21
C GLN A 180 44.54 -5.01 8.58
N ALA A 181 44.08 -3.80 8.25
CA ALA A 181 44.95 -2.72 7.80
C ALA A 181 45.99 -2.32 8.87
N LYS A 182 45.60 -2.27 10.15
CA LYS A 182 46.54 -1.99 11.27
C LYS A 182 47.55 -3.12 11.46
N VAL A 183 47.11 -4.39 11.42
CA VAL A 183 48.00 -5.56 11.47
C VAL A 183 49.00 -5.51 10.32
N THR A 184 48.55 -5.19 9.11
CA THR A 184 49.41 -5.07 7.92
C THR A 184 50.45 -3.95 8.11
N THR A 185 50.04 -2.75 8.53
CA THR A 185 50.98 -1.65 8.81
C THR A 185 51.96 -2.01 9.91
N ALA A 186 51.51 -2.58 11.03
CA ALA A 186 52.38 -3.00 12.13
C ALA A 186 53.38 -4.09 11.70
N THR A 187 52.97 -5.01 10.83
CA THR A 187 53.85 -6.04 10.25
C THR A 187 54.90 -5.41 9.36
N THR A 188 54.53 -4.50 8.44
CA THR A 188 55.47 -3.78 7.57
C THR A 188 56.42 -2.89 8.38
N ASP A 189 55.94 -2.20 9.41
CA ASP A 189 56.78 -1.40 10.30
C ASP A 189 57.77 -2.28 11.08
N HIS A 190 57.36 -3.48 11.51
CA HIS A 190 58.23 -4.45 12.18
C HIS A 190 59.26 -5.07 11.22
N GLU A 191 58.88 -5.40 9.98
CA GLU A 191 59.80 -5.84 8.92
C GLU A 191 60.83 -4.74 8.61
N LEU A 192 60.40 -3.49 8.43
CA LEU A 192 61.30 -2.35 8.23
C LEU A 192 62.21 -2.10 9.43
N ALA A 193 61.73 -2.33 10.66
CA ALA A 193 62.56 -2.25 11.87
C ALA A 193 63.59 -3.39 11.95
N LEU A 194 63.23 -4.60 11.50
CA LEU A 194 64.12 -5.76 11.36
C LEU A 194 65.17 -5.54 10.26
N GLU A 195 64.78 -5.01 9.11
CA GLU A 195 65.71 -4.61 8.03
C GLU A 195 66.65 -3.50 8.51
N ALA A 196 66.13 -2.44 9.13
CA ALA A 196 66.95 -1.36 9.68
C ALA A 196 67.92 -1.85 10.76
N ARG A 197 67.54 -2.85 11.57
CA ARG A 197 68.45 -3.53 12.52
C ARG A 197 69.47 -4.41 11.82
N THR A 198 69.09 -5.15 10.79
CA THR A 198 69.99 -5.99 10.00
C THR A 198 71.02 -5.13 9.27
N VAL A 199 70.60 -3.98 8.73
CA VAL A 199 71.46 -2.94 8.15
C VAL A 199 72.31 -2.25 9.22
N ALA A 200 71.81 -2.02 10.43
CA ALA A 200 72.61 -1.43 11.52
C ALA A 200 73.65 -2.40 12.11
N ALA A 201 73.32 -3.69 12.22
CA ALA A 201 74.26 -4.75 12.60
C ALA A 201 75.29 -4.97 11.49
N GLY A 202 74.83 -5.06 10.24
CA GLY A 202 75.67 -5.06 9.05
C GLY A 202 76.57 -3.83 8.99
N ALA A 203 76.09 -2.63 9.37
CA ALA A 203 76.90 -1.40 9.42
C ALA A 203 77.99 -1.43 10.51
N VAL A 204 77.88 -2.29 11.53
CA VAL A 204 78.96 -2.51 12.50
C VAL A 204 80.06 -3.41 11.90
N ASP A 205 79.69 -4.48 11.21
CA ASP A 205 80.66 -5.36 10.52
C ASP A 205 81.26 -4.68 9.27
N ILE A 206 80.47 -3.87 8.57
CA ILE A 206 80.86 -3.02 7.45
C ILE A 206 81.68 -1.81 7.94
N ALA A 207 81.59 -1.36 9.20
CA ALA A 207 82.53 -0.36 9.72
C ALA A 207 83.96 -0.90 9.86
N ASP A 208 84.13 -2.19 10.12
CA ASP A 208 85.43 -2.87 10.12
C ASP A 208 85.86 -3.32 8.70
N GLY A 209 84.94 -3.57 7.76
CA GLY A 209 85.25 -4.00 6.38
C GLY A 209 85.31 -2.91 5.29
N ALA A 210 84.50 -1.84 5.39
CA ALA A 210 84.33 -0.85 4.31
C ALA A 210 85.44 0.20 4.21
N HIS A 211 86.39 0.23 5.14
CA HIS A 211 87.61 1.00 4.90
C HIS A 211 88.44 0.40 3.75
N GLU A 212 88.30 -0.90 3.48
CA GLU A 212 89.13 -1.63 2.51
C GLU A 212 88.37 -1.92 1.19
N ALA A 213 87.07 -2.24 1.23
CA ALA A 213 86.29 -2.57 0.02
C ALA A 213 85.81 -1.36 -0.82
N ALA A 214 85.58 -0.19 -0.20
CA ALA A 214 84.94 0.96 -0.84
C ALA A 214 85.80 1.67 -1.92
N THR A 215 87.04 1.21 -2.16
CA THR A 215 87.93 1.74 -3.22
C THR A 215 87.78 0.98 -4.55
N THR A 216 87.13 -0.20 -4.55
CA THR A 216 87.15 -1.12 -5.71
C THR A 216 85.77 -1.32 -6.35
N ALA A 217 84.69 -1.42 -5.56
CA ALA A 217 83.39 -1.89 -6.05
C ALA A 217 82.55 -0.90 -6.89
N HIS A 218 82.99 0.36 -7.08
CA HIS A 218 82.20 1.39 -7.79
C HIS A 218 82.48 1.46 -9.31
N GLN A 219 83.29 0.56 -9.88
CA GLN A 219 83.61 0.56 -11.32
C GLN A 219 82.94 -0.56 -12.14
N ASP A 220 82.46 -1.65 -11.51
CA ASP A 220 82.04 -2.86 -12.23
C ASP A 220 80.51 -3.10 -12.24
N ALA A 221 79.72 -2.37 -11.44
CA ALA A 221 78.29 -2.63 -11.21
C ALA A 221 77.33 -1.92 -12.20
N LEU A 222 77.69 -1.83 -13.48
CA LEU A 222 76.81 -1.38 -14.58
C LEU A 222 77.01 -2.29 -15.80
N GLY A 223 76.49 -3.52 -15.68
CA GLY A 223 76.52 -4.53 -16.73
C GLY A 223 75.24 -5.38 -16.73
N ASP A 224 74.36 -5.03 -17.65
CA ASP A 224 73.51 -5.91 -18.45
C ASP A 224 73.13 -7.31 -17.89
N GLN A 225 71.83 -7.46 -17.63
CA GLN A 225 71.17 -8.70 -17.17
C GLN A 225 71.14 -9.84 -18.22
N GLU A 226 71.90 -9.73 -19.32
CA GLU A 226 72.11 -10.80 -20.31
C GLU A 226 73.38 -11.65 -20.03
N ASP A 227 74.30 -11.18 -19.19
CA ASP A 227 75.64 -11.79 -19.05
C ASP A 227 75.77 -12.89 -17.97
N ALA A 228 74.73 -13.21 -17.20
CA ALA A 228 74.80 -14.26 -16.18
C ALA A 228 75.15 -15.65 -16.76
N ALA A 229 74.62 -15.99 -17.94
CA ALA A 229 75.02 -17.20 -18.68
C ALA A 229 76.45 -17.08 -19.24
N GLY A 230 76.89 -15.88 -19.60
CA GLY A 230 78.25 -15.58 -20.04
C GLY A 230 79.29 -15.80 -18.93
N LEU A 231 78.97 -15.41 -17.69
CA LEU A 231 79.81 -15.59 -16.52
C LEU A 231 80.03 -17.06 -16.15
N VAL A 232 78.99 -17.90 -16.18
CA VAL A 232 79.16 -19.35 -15.96
C VAL A 232 80.04 -19.98 -17.05
N VAL A 233 79.85 -19.60 -18.31
CA VAL A 233 80.69 -20.09 -19.43
C VAL A 233 82.15 -19.59 -19.29
N ALA A 234 82.37 -18.36 -18.84
CA ALA A 234 83.71 -17.81 -18.60
C ALA A 234 84.41 -18.50 -17.42
N ALA A 235 83.70 -18.73 -16.31
CA ALA A 235 84.21 -19.43 -15.14
C ALA A 235 84.50 -20.92 -15.44
N GLU A 236 83.69 -21.57 -16.27
CA GLU A 236 83.93 -22.95 -16.72
C GLU A 236 85.13 -23.04 -17.70
N GLN A 237 85.37 -22.00 -18.51
CA GLN A 237 86.62 -21.89 -19.28
C GLN A 237 87.85 -21.63 -18.40
N LEU A 238 87.74 -20.82 -17.34
CA LEU A 238 88.81 -20.57 -16.38
C LEU A 238 89.19 -21.83 -15.58
N ALA A 239 88.20 -22.57 -15.08
CA ALA A 239 88.42 -23.86 -14.41
C ALA A 239 89.15 -24.86 -15.32
N LYS A 240 88.80 -24.90 -16.61
CA LYS A 240 89.50 -25.71 -17.62
C LYS A 240 90.95 -25.26 -17.83
N GLN A 241 91.20 -23.95 -17.96
CA GLN A 241 92.56 -23.40 -18.10
C GLN A 241 93.43 -23.69 -16.86
N ALA A 242 92.84 -23.65 -15.66
CA ALA A 242 93.53 -24.00 -14.42
C ALA A 242 93.91 -25.49 -14.37
N ALA A 243 93.00 -26.38 -14.81
CA ALA A 243 93.29 -27.81 -14.90
C ALA A 243 94.41 -28.14 -15.91
N ASP A 244 94.39 -27.49 -17.08
CA ASP A 244 95.47 -27.61 -18.09
C ASP A 244 96.81 -27.11 -17.52
N ALA A 245 96.82 -25.99 -16.78
CA ALA A 245 98.02 -25.45 -16.13
C ALA A 245 98.59 -26.37 -15.02
N VAL A 246 97.75 -27.07 -14.26
CA VAL A 246 98.20 -28.09 -13.29
C VAL A 246 98.85 -29.28 -14.00
N ALA A 247 98.32 -29.71 -15.15
CA ALA A 247 98.91 -30.78 -15.95
C ALA A 247 100.29 -30.40 -16.49
N ASP A 248 100.45 -29.18 -17.02
CA ASP A 248 101.75 -28.65 -17.49
C ASP A 248 102.77 -28.50 -16.34
N ALA A 249 102.33 -28.02 -15.17
CA ALA A 249 103.19 -27.91 -13.99
C ALA A 249 103.67 -29.29 -13.48
N GLN A 250 102.80 -30.31 -13.49
CA GLN A 250 103.17 -31.68 -13.16
C GLN A 250 104.19 -32.25 -14.16
N ALA A 251 104.00 -32.02 -15.47
CA ALA A 251 104.95 -32.45 -16.49
C ALA A 251 106.33 -31.79 -16.32
N ALA A 252 106.40 -30.54 -15.84
CA ALA A 252 107.65 -29.87 -15.51
C ALA A 252 108.36 -30.50 -14.29
N VAL A 253 107.62 -30.85 -13.24
CA VAL A 253 108.15 -31.59 -12.06
C VAL A 253 108.73 -32.94 -12.47
N ASP A 254 108.05 -33.67 -13.36
CA ASP A 254 108.50 -34.97 -13.87
C ASP A 254 109.79 -34.82 -14.72
N LEU A 255 109.88 -33.77 -15.53
CA LEU A 255 111.06 -33.44 -16.34
C LEU A 255 112.28 -33.11 -15.46
N GLU A 256 112.13 -32.26 -14.44
CA GLU A 256 113.23 -31.94 -13.51
C GLU A 256 113.63 -33.15 -12.65
N THR A 257 112.67 -34.00 -12.28
CA THR A 257 112.95 -35.28 -11.61
C THR A 257 113.82 -36.19 -12.49
N SER A 258 113.53 -36.28 -13.79
CA SER A 258 114.31 -37.03 -14.78
C SER A 258 115.72 -36.44 -14.97
N LYS A 259 115.85 -35.11 -15.07
CA LYS A 259 117.15 -34.43 -15.13
C LYS A 259 118.00 -34.69 -13.87
N LEU A 260 117.40 -34.62 -12.68
CA LEU A 260 118.06 -34.90 -11.42
C LEU A 260 118.53 -36.36 -11.30
N ALA A 261 117.77 -37.31 -11.84
CA ALA A 261 118.22 -38.71 -11.95
C ALA A 261 119.46 -38.83 -12.86
N GLY A 262 119.46 -38.14 -14.00
CA GLY A 262 120.60 -38.08 -14.92
C GLY A 262 121.86 -37.44 -14.31
N THR A 263 121.74 -36.31 -13.62
CA THR A 263 122.89 -35.66 -12.96
C THR A 263 123.45 -36.48 -11.80
N ARG A 264 122.59 -37.15 -11.01
CA ARG A 264 123.03 -38.11 -9.98
C ARG A 264 123.79 -39.30 -10.57
N ALA A 265 123.36 -39.84 -11.71
CA ALA A 265 124.09 -40.89 -12.42
C ALA A 265 125.47 -40.41 -12.91
N ALA A 266 125.55 -39.20 -13.48
CA ALA A 266 126.81 -38.60 -13.90
C ALA A 266 127.77 -38.33 -12.72
N LEU A 267 127.27 -37.85 -11.59
CA LEU A 267 128.04 -37.68 -10.36
C LEU A 267 128.59 -39.02 -9.84
N SER A 268 127.77 -40.08 -9.82
CA SER A 268 128.19 -41.42 -9.42
C SER A 268 129.31 -41.98 -10.31
N ALA A 269 129.24 -41.75 -11.62
CA ALA A 269 130.31 -42.10 -12.56
C ALA A 269 131.59 -41.29 -12.31
N ALA A 270 131.48 -39.97 -12.13
CA ALA A 270 132.62 -39.09 -11.87
C ALA A 270 133.36 -39.42 -10.55
N ILE A 271 132.61 -39.78 -9.50
CA ILE A 271 133.13 -40.28 -8.23
C ILE A 271 133.88 -41.60 -8.43
N SER A 272 133.29 -42.54 -9.18
CA SER A 272 133.92 -43.85 -9.46
C SER A 272 135.25 -43.70 -10.21
N GLU A 273 135.32 -42.78 -11.18
CA GLU A 273 136.55 -42.47 -11.92
C GLU A 273 137.58 -41.72 -11.04
N ARG A 274 137.15 -40.81 -10.16
CA ARG A 274 138.02 -40.17 -9.15
C ARG A 274 138.66 -41.22 -8.26
N ASP A 275 137.90 -42.19 -7.79
CA ASP A 275 138.37 -43.21 -6.85
C ASP A 275 139.32 -44.20 -7.53
N ALA A 276 139.09 -44.53 -8.80
CA ALA A 276 140.05 -45.26 -9.63
C ALA A 276 141.38 -44.49 -9.85
N LEU A 277 141.31 -43.17 -10.10
CA LEU A 277 142.51 -42.31 -10.23
C LEU A 277 143.25 -42.15 -8.90
N GLN A 278 142.53 -42.05 -7.78
CA GLN A 278 143.10 -41.99 -6.44
C GLN A 278 143.85 -43.28 -6.12
N ALA A 279 143.23 -44.45 -6.35
CA ALA A 279 143.87 -45.75 -6.18
C ALA A 279 145.12 -45.92 -7.07
N ALA A 280 145.08 -45.44 -8.31
CA ALA A 280 146.23 -45.46 -9.22
C ALA A 280 147.37 -44.52 -8.76
N TYR A 281 147.04 -43.37 -8.14
CA TYR A 281 148.01 -42.45 -7.54
C TYR A 281 148.65 -43.06 -6.28
N ASP A 282 147.86 -43.69 -5.41
CA ASP A 282 148.34 -44.29 -4.16
C ASP A 282 149.17 -45.57 -4.40
N ALA A 283 148.90 -46.29 -5.49
CA ALA A 283 149.73 -47.41 -5.96
C ALA A 283 151.10 -46.99 -6.52
N PHE A 284 151.35 -45.69 -6.72
CA PHE A 284 152.56 -45.17 -7.39
C PHE A 284 153.78 -45.10 -6.45
N ALA A 285 154.27 -46.26 -6.03
CA ALA A 285 155.43 -46.41 -5.15
C ALA A 285 156.76 -46.08 -5.87
N CYS A 286 157.14 -44.81 -5.94
CA CYS A 286 158.48 -44.42 -6.38
C CYS A 286 159.55 -44.91 -5.39
N ASN A 287 160.45 -45.80 -5.83
CA ASN A 287 161.66 -46.15 -5.09
C ASN A 287 162.63 -44.95 -5.09
N GLU A 288 162.80 -44.29 -3.95
CA GLU A 288 163.61 -43.07 -3.85
C GLU A 288 165.12 -43.27 -4.10
N ASN A 289 165.61 -44.52 -4.11
CA ASN A 289 167.04 -44.85 -4.24
C ASN A 289 167.56 -45.02 -5.70
N ALA A 290 166.72 -44.84 -6.72
CA ALA A 290 167.14 -44.99 -8.13
C ALA A 290 167.80 -43.72 -8.69
N GLN A 291 169.03 -43.82 -9.21
CA GLN A 291 169.79 -42.64 -9.68
C GLN A 291 169.38 -42.13 -11.09
N SER A 292 169.37 -40.80 -11.19
CA SER A 292 169.51 -39.89 -12.35
C SER A 292 168.54 -39.92 -13.54
N ALA A 293 167.82 -41.00 -13.87
CA ALA A 293 166.86 -40.98 -14.99
C ALA A 293 165.44 -41.42 -14.58
N ALA A 294 165.29 -42.65 -14.07
CA ALA A 294 163.98 -43.21 -13.72
C ALA A 294 163.23 -42.38 -12.65
N GLN A 295 163.96 -41.68 -11.76
CA GLN A 295 163.37 -40.80 -10.74
C GLN A 295 162.71 -39.55 -11.35
N VAL A 296 163.22 -39.04 -12.47
CA VAL A 296 162.62 -37.89 -13.18
C VAL A 296 161.31 -38.31 -13.83
N THR A 297 161.28 -39.46 -14.50
CA THR A 297 160.06 -40.05 -15.07
C THR A 297 159.03 -40.37 -13.98
N CYS A 298 159.42 -41.03 -12.88
CA CYS A 298 158.51 -41.35 -11.77
C CYS A 298 157.88 -40.10 -11.15
N ARG A 299 158.65 -39.00 -11.01
CA ARG A 299 158.12 -37.71 -10.54
C ARG A 299 157.22 -37.03 -11.57
N ALA A 300 157.52 -37.13 -12.85
CA ALA A 300 156.67 -36.59 -13.93
C ALA A 300 155.33 -37.35 -14.02
N ASP A 301 155.35 -38.68 -13.95
CA ASP A 301 154.16 -39.53 -13.98
C ASP A 301 153.29 -39.31 -12.74
N ARG A 302 153.89 -39.25 -11.55
CA ARG A 302 153.18 -38.91 -10.30
C ARG A 302 152.60 -37.49 -10.33
N ALA A 303 153.29 -36.53 -10.92
CA ALA A 303 152.77 -35.18 -11.12
C ALA A 303 151.59 -35.17 -12.12
N ALA A 304 151.70 -35.91 -13.23
CA ALA A 304 150.61 -36.05 -14.21
C ALA A 304 149.39 -36.77 -13.61
N ALA A 305 149.59 -37.79 -12.78
CA ALA A 305 148.54 -38.46 -12.02
C ALA A 305 147.86 -37.51 -11.01
N LEU A 306 148.65 -36.70 -10.28
CA LEU A 306 148.12 -35.68 -9.37
C LEU A 306 147.32 -34.61 -10.12
N THR A 307 147.78 -34.17 -11.30
CA THR A 307 147.03 -33.25 -12.17
C THR A 307 145.71 -33.87 -12.60
N LYS A 308 145.70 -35.11 -13.13
CA LYS A 308 144.46 -35.83 -13.51
C LYS A 308 143.50 -35.97 -12.33
N LEU A 309 143.99 -36.36 -11.15
CA LEU A 309 143.21 -36.49 -9.93
C LEU A 309 142.59 -35.14 -9.49
N ASN A 310 143.36 -34.05 -9.58
CA ASN A 310 142.85 -32.71 -9.25
C ASN A 310 141.83 -32.20 -10.29
N THR A 311 142.04 -32.48 -11.58
CA THR A 311 141.03 -32.23 -12.62
C THR A 311 139.74 -33.02 -12.32
N GLN A 312 139.85 -34.30 -11.96
CA GLN A 312 138.68 -35.12 -11.65
C GLN A 312 137.96 -34.69 -10.37
N LYS A 313 138.69 -34.20 -9.35
CA LYS A 313 138.07 -33.55 -8.18
C LYS A 313 137.27 -32.30 -8.58
N GLY A 314 137.75 -31.53 -9.57
CA GLY A 314 136.99 -30.44 -10.18
C GLY A 314 135.74 -30.91 -10.92
N VAL A 315 135.81 -32.03 -11.66
CA VAL A 315 134.64 -32.64 -12.32
C VAL A 315 133.60 -33.09 -11.30
N VAL A 316 134.02 -33.76 -10.21
CA VAL A 316 133.13 -34.17 -9.12
C VAL A 316 132.48 -32.96 -8.44
N ALA A 317 133.25 -31.93 -8.08
CA ALA A 317 132.70 -30.72 -7.47
C ALA A 317 131.68 -29.99 -8.38
N ASN A 318 131.94 -29.94 -9.70
CA ASN A 318 130.98 -29.40 -10.67
C ASN A 318 129.73 -30.27 -10.78
N ALA A 319 129.85 -31.60 -10.70
CA ALA A 319 128.72 -32.52 -10.71
C ALA A 319 127.89 -32.44 -9.41
N GLU A 320 128.52 -32.27 -8.25
CA GLU A 320 127.85 -31.99 -6.96
C GLU A 320 127.06 -30.68 -7.02
N ALA A 321 127.66 -29.61 -7.57
CA ALA A 321 126.98 -28.34 -7.80
C ALA A 321 125.80 -28.48 -8.79
N GLY A 322 125.95 -29.30 -9.84
CA GLY A 322 124.88 -29.61 -10.80
C GLY A 322 123.71 -30.39 -10.19
N VAL A 323 124.00 -31.34 -9.28
CA VAL A 323 122.96 -32.07 -8.52
C VAL A 323 122.24 -31.12 -7.55
N ALA A 324 122.97 -30.23 -6.85
CA ALA A 324 122.37 -29.23 -5.97
C ALA A 324 121.46 -28.25 -6.74
N ALA A 325 121.90 -27.78 -7.91
CA ALA A 325 121.09 -26.92 -8.77
C ALA A 325 119.81 -27.62 -9.26
N ALA A 326 119.90 -28.88 -9.70
CA ALA A 326 118.75 -29.67 -10.12
C ALA A 326 117.78 -29.98 -8.95
N GLN A 327 118.29 -30.13 -7.72
CA GLN A 327 117.43 -30.26 -6.53
C GLN A 327 116.69 -28.96 -6.21
N GLN A 328 117.32 -27.80 -6.39
CA GLN A 328 116.64 -26.51 -6.24
C GLN A 328 115.54 -26.35 -7.31
N GLN A 329 115.86 -26.62 -8.58
CA GLN A 329 114.88 -26.54 -9.69
C GLN A 329 113.67 -27.46 -9.47
N LEU A 330 113.88 -28.67 -8.96
CA LEU A 330 112.78 -29.58 -8.59
C LEU A 330 111.94 -29.02 -7.42
N THR A 331 112.59 -28.41 -6.42
CA THR A 331 111.90 -27.79 -5.28
C THR A 331 111.05 -26.60 -5.73
N ASP A 332 111.60 -25.75 -6.61
CA ASP A 332 110.91 -24.60 -7.18
C ASP A 332 109.71 -25.04 -8.04
N ALA A 333 109.87 -26.11 -8.84
CA ALA A 333 108.79 -26.69 -9.64
C ALA A 333 107.66 -27.29 -8.77
N GLN A 334 108.00 -27.95 -7.65
CA GLN A 334 107.01 -28.47 -6.69
C GLN A 334 106.25 -27.35 -5.98
N ALA A 335 106.93 -26.25 -5.64
CA ALA A 335 106.29 -25.06 -5.07
C ALA A 335 105.35 -24.38 -6.08
N ALA A 336 105.74 -24.30 -7.36
CA ALA A 336 104.89 -23.80 -8.44
C ALA A 336 103.63 -24.68 -8.60
N LEU A 337 103.78 -26.00 -8.71
CA LEU A 337 102.65 -26.94 -8.79
C LEU A 337 101.67 -26.80 -7.62
N THR A 338 102.19 -26.71 -6.39
CA THR A 338 101.37 -26.52 -5.18
C THR A 338 100.58 -25.21 -5.24
N THR A 339 101.19 -24.16 -5.79
CA THR A 339 100.53 -22.86 -5.99
C THR A 339 99.42 -22.97 -7.02
N THR A 340 99.67 -23.58 -8.18
CA THR A 340 98.66 -23.76 -9.25
C THR A 340 97.48 -24.61 -8.77
N GLN A 341 97.72 -25.69 -8.02
CA GLN A 341 96.67 -26.50 -7.41
C GLN A 341 95.82 -25.71 -6.41
N SER A 342 96.43 -24.82 -5.64
CA SER A 342 95.72 -23.94 -4.71
C SER A 342 94.84 -22.93 -5.46
N THR A 343 95.36 -22.34 -6.54
CA THR A 343 94.58 -21.44 -7.42
C THR A 343 93.41 -22.17 -8.08
N GLN A 344 93.59 -23.40 -8.55
CA GLN A 344 92.51 -24.20 -9.10
C GLN A 344 91.40 -24.43 -8.06
N ALA A 345 91.76 -24.83 -6.83
CA ALA A 345 90.79 -25.08 -5.77
C ALA A 345 89.98 -23.82 -5.38
N VAL A 346 90.57 -22.62 -5.49
CA VAL A 346 89.84 -21.35 -5.32
C VAL A 346 88.87 -21.13 -6.48
N ALA A 347 89.32 -21.29 -7.73
CA ALA A 347 88.46 -21.11 -8.91
C ALA A 347 87.27 -22.10 -8.94
N ASP A 348 87.49 -23.36 -8.53
CA ASP A 348 86.41 -24.36 -8.41
C ASP A 348 85.39 -24.00 -7.32
N ALA A 349 85.83 -23.36 -6.23
CA ALA A 349 84.95 -22.86 -5.17
C ALA A 349 84.15 -21.63 -5.62
N GLU A 350 84.78 -20.67 -6.30
CA GLU A 350 84.13 -19.49 -6.87
C GLU A 350 83.09 -19.87 -7.94
N LEU A 351 83.42 -20.80 -8.85
CA LEU A 351 82.46 -21.35 -9.82
C LEU A 351 81.28 -22.05 -9.14
N SER A 352 81.51 -22.73 -8.01
CA SER A 352 80.45 -23.39 -7.25
C SER A 352 79.54 -22.38 -6.55
N ALA A 353 80.09 -21.29 -6.01
CA ALA A 353 79.32 -20.19 -5.42
C ALA A 353 78.47 -19.47 -6.47
N ALA A 354 79.06 -19.07 -7.61
CA ALA A 354 78.34 -18.41 -8.71
C ALA A 354 77.19 -19.27 -9.27
N ARG A 355 77.32 -20.60 -9.26
CA ARG A 355 76.24 -21.53 -9.63
C ARG A 355 75.10 -21.58 -8.61
N ALA A 356 75.39 -21.40 -7.32
CA ALA A 356 74.37 -21.31 -6.28
C ALA A 356 73.63 -19.97 -6.37
N GLU A 357 74.35 -18.86 -6.49
CA GLU A 357 73.77 -17.51 -6.66
C GLU A 357 72.86 -17.42 -7.90
N LEU A 358 73.25 -18.04 -9.02
CA LEU A 358 72.40 -18.11 -10.21
C LEU A 358 71.12 -18.92 -9.98
N ALA A 359 71.20 -20.05 -9.27
CA ALA A 359 70.03 -20.87 -8.96
C ALA A 359 69.06 -20.16 -7.98
N ASP A 360 69.59 -19.42 -7.01
CA ASP A 360 68.78 -18.59 -6.10
C ASP A 360 68.11 -17.43 -6.85
N ALA A 361 68.82 -16.80 -7.80
CA ALA A 361 68.27 -15.75 -8.67
C ALA A 361 67.15 -16.28 -9.60
N ASP A 362 67.34 -17.43 -10.24
CA ASP A 362 66.30 -18.09 -11.05
C ASP A 362 65.05 -18.39 -10.21
N ALA A 363 65.23 -18.89 -8.97
CA ALA A 363 64.12 -19.18 -8.06
C ALA A 363 63.37 -17.91 -7.59
N GLU A 364 64.05 -16.77 -7.44
CA GLU A 364 63.41 -15.48 -7.14
C GLU A 364 62.66 -14.91 -8.35
N VAL A 365 63.16 -15.12 -9.57
CA VAL A 365 62.44 -14.75 -10.80
C VAL A 365 61.16 -15.58 -10.96
N GLU A 366 61.20 -16.90 -10.74
CA GLU A 366 60.00 -17.74 -10.75
C GLU A 366 58.97 -17.30 -9.70
N ARG A 367 59.43 -17.01 -8.47
CA ARG A 367 58.60 -16.52 -7.36
C ARG A 367 57.94 -15.18 -7.68
N THR A 368 58.71 -14.22 -8.21
CA THR A 368 58.22 -12.91 -8.64
C THR A 368 57.18 -13.04 -9.76
N SER A 369 57.43 -13.92 -10.74
CA SER A 369 56.48 -14.16 -11.84
C SER A 369 55.15 -14.72 -11.32
N ALA A 370 55.18 -15.68 -10.39
CA ALA A 370 53.97 -16.24 -9.79
C ALA A 370 53.16 -15.19 -8.99
N VAL A 371 53.83 -14.28 -8.28
CA VAL A 371 53.18 -13.15 -7.59
C VAL A 371 52.54 -12.19 -8.60
N LEU A 372 53.20 -11.89 -9.72
CA LEU A 372 52.68 -11.02 -10.77
C LEU A 372 51.45 -11.62 -11.47
N ASP A 373 51.45 -12.93 -11.76
CA ASP A 373 50.30 -13.63 -12.33
C ASP A 373 49.10 -13.65 -11.37
N ALA A 374 49.35 -13.85 -10.07
CA ALA A 374 48.32 -13.79 -9.04
C ALA A 374 47.72 -12.37 -8.91
N ALA A 375 48.56 -11.33 -8.88
CA ALA A 375 48.11 -9.93 -8.84
C ALA A 375 47.32 -9.54 -10.10
N THR A 376 47.74 -10.00 -11.28
CA THR A 376 47.02 -9.81 -12.54
C THR A 376 45.64 -10.46 -12.49
N THR A 377 45.55 -11.69 -11.97
CA THR A 377 44.27 -12.41 -11.80
C THR A 377 43.33 -11.69 -10.82
N GLN A 378 43.86 -11.17 -9.70
CA GLN A 378 43.07 -10.37 -8.75
C GLN A 378 42.54 -9.08 -9.40
N LEU A 379 43.38 -8.36 -10.16
CA LEU A 379 42.98 -7.14 -10.87
C LEU A 379 41.88 -7.40 -11.91
N GLU A 380 41.97 -8.51 -12.66
CA GLU A 380 40.90 -8.90 -13.59
C GLU A 380 39.58 -9.18 -12.88
N ASN A 381 39.62 -9.82 -11.71
CA ASN A 381 38.41 -10.15 -10.94
C ASN A 381 37.77 -8.90 -10.33
N ALA A 382 38.56 -8.03 -9.70
CA ALA A 382 38.10 -6.73 -9.22
C ALA A 382 37.49 -5.87 -10.35
N THR A 383 38.05 -5.93 -11.56
CA THR A 383 37.49 -5.24 -12.74
C THR A 383 36.12 -5.81 -13.15
N LYS A 384 35.92 -7.13 -13.07
CA LYS A 384 34.63 -7.79 -13.36
C LYS A 384 33.59 -7.44 -12.30
N GLU A 385 33.97 -7.47 -11.02
CA GLU A 385 33.10 -7.09 -9.89
C GLU A 385 32.67 -5.63 -9.96
N TYR A 386 33.58 -4.71 -10.29
CA TYR A 386 33.27 -3.31 -10.51
C TYR A 386 32.24 -3.12 -11.64
N ALA A 387 32.39 -3.82 -12.77
CA ALA A 387 31.44 -3.75 -13.88
C ALA A 387 30.04 -4.28 -13.50
N VAL A 388 29.96 -5.32 -12.66
CA VAL A 388 28.68 -5.82 -12.11
C VAL A 388 28.06 -4.80 -11.14
N ALA A 389 28.87 -4.16 -10.30
CA ALA A 389 28.41 -3.12 -9.38
C ALA A 389 27.86 -1.89 -10.12
N ASP A 390 28.56 -1.40 -11.16
CA ASP A 390 28.11 -0.30 -12.02
C ASP A 390 26.79 -0.61 -12.74
N GLN A 391 26.63 -1.84 -13.24
CA GLN A 391 25.38 -2.31 -13.83
C GLN A 391 24.23 -2.36 -12.80
N ARG A 392 24.50 -2.80 -11.56
CA ARG A 392 23.50 -2.77 -10.47
C ARG A 392 23.08 -1.34 -10.13
N VAL A 393 24.04 -0.42 -9.96
CA VAL A 393 23.76 1.00 -9.69
C VAL A 393 22.91 1.62 -10.80
N THR A 394 23.26 1.37 -12.07
CA THR A 394 22.49 1.85 -13.23
C THR A 394 21.06 1.31 -13.21
N THR A 395 20.88 0.00 -12.95
CA THR A 395 19.57 -0.65 -12.90
C THR A 395 18.70 -0.11 -11.77
N THR A 396 19.26 0.04 -10.56
CA THR A 396 18.58 0.66 -9.41
C THR A 396 18.20 2.11 -9.69
N GLY A 397 19.06 2.87 -10.39
CA GLY A 397 18.77 4.24 -10.81
C GLY A 397 17.56 4.34 -11.74
N THR A 398 17.43 3.42 -12.71
CA THR A 398 16.23 3.33 -13.57
C THR A 398 14.99 2.94 -12.76
N ALA A 399 15.07 1.93 -11.91
CA ALA A 399 13.92 1.50 -11.08
C ALA A 399 13.43 2.62 -10.13
N LEU A 400 14.34 3.45 -9.60
CA LEU A 400 13.99 4.60 -8.77
C LEU A 400 13.32 5.72 -9.59
N GLN A 401 13.74 5.94 -10.83
CA GLN A 401 13.11 6.88 -11.77
C GLN A 401 11.67 6.42 -12.09
N ASP A 402 11.48 5.14 -12.43
CA ASP A 402 10.17 4.56 -12.72
C ASP A 402 9.22 4.66 -11.51
N ALA A 403 9.74 4.43 -10.29
CA ALA A 403 8.98 4.57 -9.05
C ALA A 403 8.59 6.04 -8.76
N ALA A 404 9.46 7.00 -9.05
CA ALA A 404 9.16 8.42 -8.90
C ALA A 404 8.07 8.88 -9.88
N ASP A 405 8.14 8.45 -11.14
CA ASP A 405 7.13 8.75 -12.16
C ASP A 405 5.77 8.11 -11.81
N ALA A 406 5.77 6.87 -11.29
CA ALA A 406 4.55 6.22 -10.78
C ALA A 406 3.93 6.96 -9.58
N PHE A 407 4.76 7.44 -8.65
CA PHE A 407 4.30 8.23 -7.50
C PHE A 407 3.70 9.59 -7.93
N ALA A 408 4.29 10.25 -8.92
CA ALA A 408 3.73 11.46 -9.51
C ALA A 408 2.35 11.19 -10.14
N GLY A 409 2.23 10.12 -10.94
CA GLY A 409 0.94 9.71 -11.53
C GLY A 409 -0.13 9.35 -10.48
N ALA A 410 0.25 8.72 -9.37
CA ALA A 410 -0.65 8.45 -8.25
C ALA A 410 -1.12 9.75 -7.54
N THR A 411 -0.26 10.76 -7.46
CA THR A 411 -0.59 12.08 -6.90
C THR A 411 -1.61 12.81 -7.79
N ASP A 412 -1.39 12.84 -9.11
CA ASP A 412 -2.33 13.43 -10.07
C ASP A 412 -3.70 12.74 -10.05
N ALA A 413 -3.71 11.41 -9.90
CA ALA A 413 -4.94 10.62 -9.77
C ALA A 413 -5.70 10.96 -8.46
N LEU A 414 -4.99 11.17 -7.35
CA LEU A 414 -5.59 11.57 -6.07
C LEU A 414 -6.20 12.97 -6.12
N ASP A 415 -5.51 13.95 -6.72
CA ASP A 415 -6.05 15.30 -6.90
C ASP A 415 -7.25 15.33 -7.87
N THR A 416 -7.25 14.47 -8.89
CA THR A 416 -8.41 14.24 -9.76
C THR A 416 -9.59 13.67 -8.98
N ALA A 417 -9.37 12.63 -8.18
CA ALA A 417 -10.41 12.01 -7.34
C ALA A 417 -10.97 13.00 -6.30
N ARG A 418 -10.10 13.83 -5.70
CA ARG A 418 -10.49 14.89 -4.76
C ARG A 418 -11.36 15.95 -5.43
N THR A 419 -11.04 16.34 -6.66
CA THR A 419 -11.87 17.27 -7.45
C THR A 419 -13.25 16.66 -7.72
N GLY A 420 -13.30 15.41 -8.18
CA GLY A 420 -14.55 14.70 -8.41
C GLY A 420 -15.43 14.54 -7.15
N LEU A 421 -14.81 14.38 -5.97
CA LEU A 421 -15.54 14.34 -4.70
C LEU A 421 -16.20 15.69 -4.36
N VAL A 422 -15.52 16.81 -4.61
CA VAL A 422 -16.08 18.16 -4.40
C VAL A 422 -17.23 18.45 -5.38
N GLU A 423 -17.12 17.99 -6.63
CA GLU A 423 -18.20 18.08 -7.61
C GLU A 423 -19.41 17.22 -7.20
N ALA A 424 -19.19 16.02 -6.67
CA ALA A 424 -20.25 15.15 -6.17
C ALA A 424 -20.97 15.72 -4.93
N ASP A 425 -20.23 16.31 -3.98
CA ASP A 425 -20.77 16.98 -2.79
C ASP A 425 -21.61 18.22 -3.16
N THR A 426 -21.15 18.99 -4.16
CA THR A 426 -21.90 20.10 -4.74
C THR A 426 -23.21 19.61 -5.40
N ALA A 427 -23.14 18.53 -6.18
CA ALA A 427 -24.31 17.95 -6.85
C ALA A 427 -25.32 17.34 -5.85
N LEU A 428 -24.85 16.79 -4.73
CA LEU A 428 -25.70 16.33 -3.63
C LEU A 428 -26.43 17.51 -2.97
N THR A 429 -25.70 18.58 -2.65
CA THR A 429 -26.28 19.81 -2.07
C THR A 429 -27.38 20.40 -2.98
N ASP A 430 -27.15 20.45 -4.29
CA ASP A 430 -28.15 20.87 -5.29
C ASP A 430 -29.36 19.93 -5.34
N ALA A 431 -29.16 18.61 -5.17
CA ALA A 431 -30.24 17.64 -5.13
C ALA A 431 -31.10 17.78 -3.86
N GLU A 432 -30.49 17.99 -2.69
CA GLU A 432 -31.18 18.26 -1.42
C GLU A 432 -32.02 19.55 -1.51
N ALA A 433 -31.45 20.64 -2.06
CA ALA A 433 -32.17 21.89 -2.27
C ALA A 433 -33.39 21.71 -3.20
N ARG A 434 -33.26 20.89 -4.25
CA ARG A 434 -34.37 20.55 -5.16
C ARG A 434 -35.44 19.68 -4.50
N LEU A 435 -35.04 18.76 -3.62
CA LEU A 435 -35.98 17.94 -2.84
C LEU A 435 -36.80 18.81 -1.89
N ALA A 436 -36.14 19.66 -1.09
CA ALA A 436 -36.83 20.58 -0.17
C ALA A 436 -37.80 21.54 -0.90
N ALA A 437 -37.44 22.00 -2.10
CA ALA A 437 -38.34 22.79 -2.95
C ALA A 437 -39.56 22.00 -3.43
N ALA A 438 -39.38 20.72 -3.79
CA ALA A 438 -40.48 19.84 -4.21
C ALA A 438 -41.42 19.48 -3.04
N GLU A 439 -40.88 19.26 -1.84
CA GLU A 439 -41.67 19.07 -0.61
C GLU A 439 -42.53 20.30 -0.28
N GLY A 440 -41.97 21.51 -0.42
CA GLY A 440 -42.71 22.75 -0.28
C GLY A 440 -43.86 22.87 -1.29
N GLN A 441 -43.61 22.58 -2.57
CA GLN A 441 -44.64 22.58 -3.61
C GLN A 441 -45.75 21.55 -3.33
N LEU A 442 -45.42 20.37 -2.80
CA LEU A 442 -46.38 19.34 -2.42
C LEU A 442 -47.24 19.79 -1.21
N ALA A 443 -46.65 20.49 -0.25
CA ALA A 443 -47.37 21.06 0.88
C ALA A 443 -48.37 22.14 0.42
N ASP A 444 -47.94 23.07 -0.44
CA ASP A 444 -48.80 24.12 -1.01
C ASP A 444 -49.94 23.52 -1.86
N ALA A 445 -49.66 22.48 -2.65
CA ALA A 445 -50.67 21.75 -3.41
C ALA A 445 -51.69 21.06 -2.49
N THR A 446 -51.24 20.46 -1.38
CA THR A 446 -52.10 19.82 -0.37
C THR A 446 -53.00 20.84 0.33
N ILE A 447 -52.49 22.03 0.65
CA ILE A 447 -53.29 23.13 1.22
C ILE A 447 -54.34 23.60 0.21
N SER A 448 -53.93 23.81 -1.05
CA SER A 448 -54.82 24.24 -2.14
C SER A 448 -55.93 23.22 -2.40
N GLN A 449 -55.64 21.93 -2.34
CA GLN A 449 -56.62 20.86 -2.48
C GLN A 449 -57.66 20.90 -1.34
N ARG A 450 -57.22 20.98 -0.08
CA ARG A 450 -58.14 21.08 1.07
C ARG A 450 -59.06 22.29 0.95
N GLN A 451 -58.53 23.43 0.52
CA GLN A 451 -59.34 24.62 0.33
C GLN A 451 -60.37 24.45 -0.80
N ALA A 452 -60.03 23.76 -1.88
CA ALA A 452 -60.98 23.40 -2.94
C ALA A 452 -62.06 22.40 -2.47
N ASP A 453 -61.70 21.46 -1.58
CA ASP A 453 -62.66 20.53 -0.96
C ASP A 453 -63.63 21.28 -0.02
N ASP A 454 -63.12 22.21 0.79
CA ASP A 454 -63.94 23.08 1.67
C ASP A 454 -64.88 23.99 0.86
N ASP A 455 -64.37 24.70 -0.17
CA ASP A 455 -65.17 25.53 -1.08
C ASP A 455 -66.28 24.70 -1.78
N SER A 456 -66.00 23.44 -2.13
CA SER A 456 -66.95 22.51 -2.74
C SER A 456 -68.02 22.05 -1.75
N ALA A 457 -67.65 21.80 -0.48
CA ALA A 457 -68.57 21.47 0.59
C ALA A 457 -69.53 22.63 0.89
N ASP A 458 -69.01 23.86 0.96
CA ASP A 458 -69.81 25.08 1.15
C ASP A 458 -70.76 25.32 -0.04
N ALA A 459 -70.28 25.18 -1.27
CA ALA A 459 -71.13 25.29 -2.47
C ALA A 459 -72.25 24.24 -2.47
N ASN A 460 -71.97 23.01 -2.07
CA ASN A 460 -72.97 21.95 -1.93
C ASN A 460 -73.99 22.26 -0.82
N ALA A 461 -73.54 22.77 0.34
CA ALA A 461 -74.43 23.19 1.42
C ALA A 461 -75.38 24.32 0.98
N VAL A 462 -74.87 25.30 0.21
CA VAL A 462 -75.70 26.34 -0.41
C VAL A 462 -76.71 25.76 -1.38
N LEU A 463 -76.33 24.79 -2.24
CA LEU A 463 -77.25 24.13 -3.18
C LEU A 463 -78.34 23.33 -2.46
N VAL A 464 -78.01 22.58 -1.40
CA VAL A 464 -78.99 21.86 -0.57
C VAL A 464 -79.98 22.83 0.09
N SER A 465 -79.48 23.95 0.64
CA SER A 465 -80.31 25.01 1.22
C SER A 465 -81.24 25.66 0.18
N LYS A 466 -80.73 25.98 -1.01
CA LYS A 466 -81.53 26.51 -2.12
C LYS A 466 -82.59 25.51 -2.61
N ARG A 467 -82.27 24.22 -2.63
CA ARG A 467 -83.22 23.16 -2.98
C ARG A 467 -84.34 23.06 -1.95
N ALA A 468 -84.02 22.99 -0.65
CA ALA A 468 -85.03 22.96 0.41
C ALA A 468 -85.95 24.20 0.39
N ALA A 469 -85.40 25.38 0.08
CA ALA A 469 -86.18 26.60 -0.11
C ALA A 469 -87.08 26.55 -1.37
N ALA A 470 -86.61 25.94 -2.46
CA ALA A 470 -87.42 25.72 -3.66
C ALA A 470 -88.55 24.71 -3.42
N ASP A 471 -88.27 23.60 -2.74
CA ASP A 471 -89.27 22.59 -2.34
C ASP A 471 -90.34 23.24 -1.44
N THR A 472 -89.92 24.03 -0.43
CA THR A 472 -90.84 24.83 0.42
C THR A 472 -91.70 25.82 -0.39
N THR A 473 -91.14 26.40 -1.46
CA THR A 473 -91.87 27.32 -2.34
C THR A 473 -92.87 26.57 -3.23
N ALA A 474 -92.54 25.35 -3.67
CA ALA A 474 -93.45 24.49 -4.41
C ALA A 474 -94.63 24.04 -3.53
N ASP A 475 -94.39 23.61 -2.29
CA ASP A 475 -95.45 23.26 -1.33
C ASP A 475 -96.38 24.46 -1.07
N ALA A 476 -95.81 25.66 -0.89
CA ALA A 476 -96.58 26.88 -0.70
C ALA A 476 -97.41 27.26 -1.95
N LEU A 477 -96.93 26.94 -3.16
CA LEU A 477 -97.67 27.13 -4.40
C LEU A 477 -98.86 26.17 -4.51
N VAL A 478 -98.68 24.88 -4.17
CA VAL A 478 -99.79 23.90 -4.15
C VAL A 478 -100.89 24.36 -3.19
N VAL A 479 -100.54 24.81 -1.97
CA VAL A 479 -101.51 25.35 -1.01
C VAL A 479 -102.19 26.64 -1.52
N ALA A 480 -101.51 27.43 -2.36
CA ALA A 480 -102.11 28.61 -2.99
C ALA A 480 -103.06 28.24 -4.14
N GLU A 481 -102.76 27.18 -4.91
CA GLU A 481 -103.63 26.62 -5.94
C GLU A 481 -104.90 26.00 -5.32
N GLU A 482 -104.77 25.20 -4.26
CA GLU A 482 -105.91 24.66 -3.50
C GLU A 482 -106.83 25.79 -2.99
N LYS A 483 -106.27 26.82 -2.37
CA LYS A 483 -107.05 27.99 -1.90
C LYS A 483 -107.71 28.77 -3.03
N LEU A 484 -107.10 28.82 -4.21
CA LEU A 484 -107.67 29.46 -5.38
C LEU A 484 -108.86 28.66 -5.93
N ASP A 485 -108.78 27.33 -5.92
CA ASP A 485 -109.87 26.46 -6.35
C ASP A 485 -111.02 26.43 -5.32
N ASP A 486 -110.73 26.44 -4.02
CA ASP A 486 -111.72 26.69 -2.96
C ASP A 486 -112.43 28.04 -3.16
N ALA A 487 -111.68 29.10 -3.49
CA ALA A 487 -112.25 30.42 -3.74
C ALA A 487 -113.15 30.45 -4.99
N LYS A 488 -112.76 29.77 -6.09
CA LYS A 488 -113.62 29.60 -7.28
C LYS A 488 -114.89 28.81 -6.96
N ALA A 489 -114.79 27.76 -6.12
CA ALA A 489 -115.95 26.98 -5.70
C ALA A 489 -116.92 27.80 -4.85
N ALA A 490 -116.39 28.63 -3.94
CA ALA A 490 -117.18 29.59 -3.16
C ALA A 490 -117.83 30.68 -4.04
N GLU A 491 -117.11 31.22 -5.03
CA GLU A 491 -117.65 32.17 -6.00
C GLU A 491 -118.79 31.55 -6.83
N LEU A 492 -118.61 30.31 -7.30
CA LEU A 492 -119.65 29.59 -8.05
C LEU A 492 -120.88 29.31 -7.19
N SER A 493 -120.71 28.96 -5.91
CA SER A 493 -121.82 28.82 -4.96
C SER A 493 -122.55 30.13 -4.76
N ALA A 494 -121.83 31.23 -4.48
CA ALA A 494 -122.41 32.55 -4.28
C ALA A 494 -123.12 33.09 -5.54
N ALA A 495 -122.63 32.75 -6.74
CA ALA A 495 -123.31 33.06 -8.00
C ALA A 495 -124.61 32.25 -8.18
N GLY A 496 -124.66 31.02 -7.67
CA GLY A 496 -125.88 30.22 -7.54
C GLY A 496 -126.86 30.84 -6.55
N ASP A 497 -126.42 31.12 -5.33
CA ASP A 497 -127.24 31.75 -4.28
C ASP A 497 -127.83 33.10 -4.76
N LEU A 498 -127.07 33.90 -5.51
CA LEU A 498 -127.53 35.16 -6.10
C LEU A 498 -128.52 34.96 -7.27
N ALA A 499 -128.40 33.85 -8.02
CA ALA A 499 -129.36 33.51 -9.06
C ALA A 499 -130.71 33.07 -8.44
N ASP A 500 -130.65 32.32 -7.35
CA ASP A 500 -131.82 31.90 -6.56
C ASP A 500 -132.48 33.12 -5.88
N GLU A 501 -131.75 34.00 -5.19
CA GLU A 501 -132.31 35.25 -4.64
C GLU A 501 -132.96 36.13 -5.73
N LYS A 502 -132.40 36.13 -6.95
CA LYS A 502 -132.97 36.88 -8.07
C LYS A 502 -134.27 36.23 -8.59
N ALA A 503 -134.41 34.91 -8.49
CA ALA A 503 -135.65 34.21 -8.79
C ALA A 503 -136.71 34.50 -7.71
N ASP A 504 -136.35 34.37 -6.43
CA ASP A 504 -137.20 34.72 -5.28
C ASP A 504 -137.68 36.17 -5.36
N LEU A 505 -136.81 37.11 -5.75
CA LEU A 505 -137.17 38.52 -5.95
C LEU A 505 -138.15 38.72 -7.12
N ALA A 506 -138.02 37.96 -8.21
CA ALA A 506 -138.94 38.02 -9.34
C ALA A 506 -140.33 37.44 -8.99
N ASP A 507 -140.37 36.36 -8.21
CA ASP A 507 -141.60 35.79 -7.66
C ASP A 507 -142.26 36.77 -6.68
N ALA A 508 -141.50 37.40 -5.78
CA ALA A 508 -141.99 38.43 -4.87
C ALA A 508 -142.52 39.68 -5.60
N MET A 509 -141.87 40.10 -6.70
CA MET A 509 -142.40 41.17 -7.56
C MET A 509 -143.74 40.75 -8.20
N THR A 510 -143.87 39.51 -8.64
CA THR A 510 -145.12 38.95 -9.19
C THR A 510 -146.23 38.90 -8.13
N GLU A 511 -145.89 38.57 -6.88
CA GLU A 511 -146.83 38.61 -5.74
C GLU A 511 -147.24 40.06 -5.40
N VAL A 512 -146.32 41.03 -5.46
CA VAL A 512 -146.61 42.46 -5.27
C VAL A 512 -147.49 43.02 -6.39
N ASP A 513 -147.29 42.62 -7.65
CA ASP A 513 -148.18 42.98 -8.76
C ASP A 513 -149.58 42.39 -8.54
N GLY A 514 -149.68 41.14 -8.09
CA GLY A 514 -150.94 40.51 -7.70
C GLY A 514 -151.65 41.22 -6.54
N ALA A 515 -150.90 41.61 -5.50
CA ALA A 515 -151.43 42.38 -4.38
C ALA A 515 -151.86 43.79 -4.81
N THR A 516 -151.14 44.42 -5.75
CA THR A 516 -151.47 45.74 -6.30
C THR A 516 -152.76 45.67 -7.13
N ALA A 517 -152.98 44.60 -7.90
CA ALA A 517 -154.24 44.34 -8.56
C ALA A 517 -155.38 44.18 -7.54
N ALA A 518 -155.19 43.39 -6.48
CA ALA A 518 -156.18 43.21 -5.42
C ALA A 518 -156.51 44.52 -4.66
N VAL A 519 -155.53 45.39 -4.43
CA VAL A 519 -155.75 46.74 -3.85
C VAL A 519 -156.52 47.64 -4.82
N THR A 520 -156.27 47.52 -6.13
CA THR A 520 -157.00 48.27 -7.17
C THR A 520 -158.47 47.83 -7.22
N ASP A 521 -158.73 46.53 -7.16
CA ASP A 521 -160.09 45.98 -7.06
C ASP A 521 -160.79 46.39 -5.76
N ALA A 522 -160.07 46.39 -4.63
CA ALA A 522 -160.58 46.86 -3.35
C ALA A 522 -160.91 48.35 -3.37
N ALA A 523 -160.10 49.19 -4.04
CA ALA A 523 -160.37 50.60 -4.23
C ALA A 523 -161.61 50.84 -5.10
N ALA A 524 -161.81 50.04 -6.15
CA ALA A 524 -163.03 50.07 -6.96
C ALA A 524 -164.28 49.66 -6.15
N ALA A 525 -164.16 48.64 -5.29
CA ALA A 525 -165.21 48.23 -4.37
C ALA A 525 -165.52 49.30 -3.30
N LEU A 526 -164.50 50.02 -2.82
CA LEU A 526 -164.67 51.13 -1.89
C LEU A 526 -165.39 52.31 -2.54
N ALA A 527 -165.02 52.70 -3.76
CA ALA A 527 -165.72 53.73 -4.52
C ALA A 527 -167.21 53.37 -4.76
N ALA A 528 -167.51 52.08 -5.00
CA ALA A 528 -168.89 51.59 -5.08
C ALA A 528 -169.65 51.69 -3.73
N LEU A 529 -168.97 51.53 -2.60
CA LEU A 529 -169.55 51.74 -1.26
C LEU A 529 -169.76 53.23 -0.94
N GLU A 530 -168.84 54.11 -1.32
CA GLU A 530 -169.00 55.57 -1.17
C GLU A 530 -170.19 56.09 -1.97
N GLY A 531 -170.37 55.60 -3.21
CA GLY A 531 -171.58 55.88 -4.00
C GLY A 531 -172.88 55.45 -3.30
N ARG A 532 -172.87 54.32 -2.58
CA ARG A 532 -174.01 53.86 -1.78
C ARG A 532 -174.21 54.69 -0.50
N LEU A 533 -173.14 55.19 0.11
CA LEU A 533 -173.20 56.05 1.29
C LEU A 533 -173.82 57.42 0.96
N ALA A 534 -173.47 58.01 -0.19
CA ALA A 534 -174.07 59.25 -0.67
C ALA A 534 -175.60 59.12 -0.84
N ILE A 535 -176.07 57.97 -1.36
CA ILE A 535 -177.51 57.66 -1.48
C ILE A 535 -178.17 57.52 -0.10
N ALA A 536 -177.49 56.92 0.88
CA ALA A 536 -178.01 56.79 2.25
C ALA A 536 -178.15 58.14 2.96
N GLN A 537 -177.17 59.04 2.80
CA GLN A 537 -177.19 60.38 3.41
C GLN A 537 -178.29 61.27 2.82
N ALA A 538 -178.57 61.15 1.52
CA ALA A 538 -179.71 61.84 0.89
C ALA A 538 -181.07 61.41 1.51
N ASN A 539 -181.23 60.12 1.84
CA ASN A 539 -182.45 59.61 2.48
C ASN A 539 -182.59 60.07 3.94
N GLN A 540 -181.48 60.26 4.67
CA GLN A 540 -181.52 60.76 6.05
C GLN A 540 -181.97 62.24 6.12
N ALA A 541 -181.56 63.08 5.17
CA ALA A 541 -181.98 64.48 5.09
C ALA A 541 -183.50 64.64 4.89
N ALA A 542 -184.17 63.67 4.25
CA ALA A 542 -185.62 63.68 4.04
C ALA A 542 -186.42 63.32 5.32
N ALA A 543 -185.84 62.56 6.24
CA ALA A 543 -186.53 62.10 7.46
C ALA A 543 -186.69 63.19 8.53
N GLN A 544 -185.87 64.24 8.50
CA GLN A 544 -185.79 65.25 9.56
C GLN A 544 -186.95 66.26 9.56
N LEU A 545 -187.88 66.21 8.60
CA LEU A 545 -188.92 67.24 8.37
C LEU A 545 -190.36 66.80 8.76
N ALA A 546 -190.57 65.58 9.27
CA ALA A 546 -191.91 64.94 9.28
C ALA A 546 -192.43 64.43 10.64
N VAL A 547 -191.82 64.78 11.79
CA VAL A 547 -192.12 64.14 13.10
C VAL A 547 -193.00 65.01 14.04
N ASP A 548 -193.39 66.22 13.64
CA ASP A 548 -194.09 67.18 14.53
C ASP A 548 -195.60 66.94 14.77
N THR A 549 -196.23 65.90 14.19
CA THR A 549 -197.69 65.64 14.40
C THR A 549 -198.15 64.17 14.47
N TRP A 550 -198.52 63.75 15.68
CA TRP A 550 -199.79 63.07 16.05
C TRP A 550 -200.07 61.56 15.78
N VAL A 551 -199.86 60.73 16.82
CA VAL A 551 -200.77 59.73 17.47
C VAL A 551 -201.63 58.73 16.65
N ALA A 552 -201.23 57.43 16.71
CA ALA A 552 -201.99 56.15 16.88
C ALA A 552 -203.23 55.78 15.99
N PRO A 553 -203.64 54.49 15.80
CA PRO A 553 -203.29 53.24 16.53
C PRO A 553 -202.92 52.01 15.64
N ALA A 554 -202.96 50.78 16.18
CA ALA A 554 -202.62 49.49 15.53
C ALA A 554 -203.65 48.38 15.90
N PRO A 555 -203.60 47.10 15.41
CA PRO A 555 -203.06 46.48 14.17
C PRO A 555 -204.24 45.81 13.37
N PRO A 556 -204.28 44.55 12.83
CA PRO A 556 -203.27 43.62 12.23
C PRO A 556 -203.67 42.92 10.88
N VAL A 557 -202.68 42.30 10.21
CA VAL A 557 -202.75 41.04 9.36
C VAL A 557 -203.52 41.03 8.00
N VAL A 558 -202.98 40.24 7.01
CA VAL A 558 -203.39 39.96 5.59
C VAL A 558 -203.42 41.18 4.62
N VAL A 559 -203.08 41.16 3.31
CA VAL A 559 -202.83 40.11 2.27
C VAL A 559 -201.64 40.53 1.35
N ALA A 560 -200.85 39.60 0.83
CA ALA A 560 -199.79 39.81 -0.19
C ALA A 560 -200.26 39.44 -1.61
N PRO A 561 -199.70 40.01 -2.72
CA PRO A 561 -198.66 39.25 -3.47
C PRO A 561 -197.68 40.08 -4.36
N THR A 562 -196.79 39.33 -5.05
CA THR A 562 -195.98 39.69 -6.25
C THR A 562 -194.84 40.71 -6.13
N THR A 563 -193.67 40.24 -5.66
CA THR A 563 -192.35 40.87 -5.89
C THR A 563 -191.59 40.08 -6.97
N PRO A 564 -191.15 40.68 -8.09
CA PRO A 564 -190.49 39.94 -9.16
C PRO A 564 -188.97 40.14 -9.28
N ALA A 565 -188.33 39.08 -9.78
CA ALA A 565 -187.11 39.05 -10.59
C ALA A 565 -185.71 39.23 -9.94
N GLN A 566 -184.99 38.09 -9.92
CA GLN A 566 -183.59 37.93 -10.31
C GLN A 566 -182.48 38.57 -9.43
N HIS A 567 -181.98 37.76 -8.49
CA HIS A 567 -180.59 37.82 -8.03
C HIS A 567 -179.80 36.59 -8.51
N PRO A 568 -178.86 36.78 -9.45
CA PRO A 568 -177.75 35.84 -9.60
C PRO A 568 -176.38 36.54 -9.75
N GLY A 569 -175.34 35.90 -9.21
CA GLY A 569 -173.92 36.22 -9.49
C GLY A 569 -173.28 37.27 -8.57
N CYS A 570 -171.98 37.20 -8.30
CA CYS A 570 -171.02 36.13 -8.60
C CYS A 570 -169.80 36.20 -7.65
N ASN A 571 -169.13 35.06 -7.51
CA ASN A 571 -167.72 34.78 -7.16
C ASN A 571 -166.80 35.98 -6.81
N GLY A 572 -165.87 35.87 -5.85
CA GLY A 572 -165.46 34.72 -5.04
C GLY A 572 -164.03 34.88 -4.50
N ILE A 573 -163.53 33.81 -3.86
CA ILE A 573 -162.17 33.56 -3.31
C ILE A 573 -162.05 33.81 -1.80
N ALA A 574 -162.07 32.69 -1.05
CA ALA A 574 -161.57 32.43 0.31
C ALA A 574 -162.41 31.31 0.95
N ASN A 575 -161.88 30.30 1.64
CA ASN A 575 -160.51 29.80 1.73
C ASN A 575 -160.58 28.32 2.25
N ALA A 576 -159.44 27.63 2.26
CA ALA A 576 -159.17 26.36 2.94
C ALA A 576 -159.80 25.08 2.36
N GLN A 577 -159.07 24.41 1.45
CA GLN A 577 -158.59 23.03 1.66
C GLN A 577 -157.61 22.55 0.56
N ALA A 578 -156.76 21.57 0.94
CA ALA A 578 -155.92 20.69 0.11
C ALA A 578 -154.65 21.33 -0.54
N GLN A 579 -153.51 20.63 -0.74
CA GLN A 579 -153.01 19.33 -0.24
C GLN A 579 -151.47 19.20 -0.50
N VAL A 580 -150.78 18.30 0.21
CA VAL A 580 -149.44 17.70 -0.11
C VAL A 580 -148.26 18.69 -0.33
N ALA A 581 -147.32 18.93 0.60
CA ALA A 581 -146.38 18.06 1.34
C ALA A 581 -145.08 17.61 0.60
N LYS A 582 -144.04 18.45 0.63
CA LYS A 582 -142.63 18.05 0.92
C LYS A 582 -141.65 19.24 1.03
N GLY A 583 -140.84 19.27 2.10
CA GLY A 583 -139.54 19.96 2.18
C GLY A 583 -139.55 21.43 2.61
N GLY A 584 -138.48 21.86 3.31
CA GLY A 584 -138.09 23.28 3.40
C GLY A 584 -138.26 23.99 4.76
N ASN A 585 -137.24 23.85 5.62
CA ASN A 585 -136.70 24.82 6.60
C ASN A 585 -137.44 26.13 6.95
N GLY A 586 -137.49 26.42 8.26
CA GLY A 586 -136.94 27.69 8.77
C GLY A 586 -137.79 28.55 9.71
N LYS A 587 -137.46 28.51 11.02
CA LYS A 587 -137.78 29.53 12.08
C LYS A 587 -139.29 29.73 12.39
N GLY A 588 -139.78 29.78 13.63
CA GLY A 588 -139.19 29.63 14.96
C GLY A 588 -140.19 30.03 16.07
N ASN A 589 -139.76 29.91 17.34
CA ASN A 589 -140.36 30.42 18.59
C ASN A 589 -141.53 29.69 19.32
N ALA A 590 -141.21 29.39 20.60
CA ALA A 590 -142.03 29.38 21.83
C ALA A 590 -143.13 28.29 21.99
N ALA A 591 -143.14 27.47 23.05
CA ALA A 591 -142.79 27.78 24.45
C ALA A 591 -142.44 26.55 25.34
N ASN A 592 -141.69 26.80 26.42
CA ASN A 592 -141.48 25.99 27.63
C ASN A 592 -140.77 24.61 27.50
N ALA A 593 -139.81 24.22 28.36
CA ALA A 593 -139.13 24.95 29.45
C ALA A 593 -137.81 24.25 29.88
N LEU A 594 -136.96 24.99 30.62
CA LEU A 594 -135.84 24.53 31.48
C LEU A 594 -134.59 23.90 30.78
N SER A 595 -133.34 24.23 31.13
CA SER A 595 -132.82 25.20 32.11
C SER A 595 -131.35 25.62 31.82
N ASN A 596 -131.11 26.94 31.76
CA ASN A 596 -129.94 27.71 32.24
C ASN A 596 -128.48 27.23 32.00
N VAL A 597 -127.63 27.99 31.25
CA VAL A 597 -126.87 29.24 31.63
C VAL A 597 -125.47 28.88 32.20
N ALA A 598 -124.34 29.56 31.89
CA ALA A 598 -124.08 30.92 31.37
C ALA A 598 -122.89 30.93 30.37
N SER A 599 -122.92 31.74 29.30
CA SER A 599 -122.24 33.07 29.18
C SER A 599 -120.72 33.00 28.94
N LYS A 600 -120.24 33.32 27.73
CA LYS A 600 -119.97 34.67 27.14
C LYS A 600 -118.58 35.22 27.52
N LEU A 601 -117.68 35.38 26.53
CA LEU A 601 -117.37 36.62 25.76
C LEU A 601 -116.59 37.66 26.61
N ALA A 602 -115.56 38.36 26.11
CA ALA A 602 -115.56 39.14 24.87
C ALA A 602 -114.15 39.63 24.42
N CYS A 603 -114.11 40.24 23.23
CA CYS A 603 -113.06 41.11 22.65
C CYS A 603 -111.72 40.43 22.27
N SER A 604 -111.10 40.76 21.13
CA SER A 604 -111.43 41.76 20.07
C SER A 604 -111.15 41.18 18.68
#